data_AF-A0A3D1EU30-F1
#
_entry.id   AF-A0A3D1EU30-F1
#
_cell.length_a   1.000
_cell.length_b   1.000
_cell.length_c   1.000
_cell.angle_alpha   90.00
_cell.angle_beta   90.00
_cell.angle_gamma   90.00
#
_symmetry.space_group_name_H-M   'P 1'
#
loop_
_entity.id
_entity.type
_entity.pdbx_description
1 polymer ?
#
loop_
_entity_poly.entity_id
_entity_poly.type
_entity_poly.pdbx_seq_one_letter_code
_entity_poly.pdbx_strand_id
1 'polypeptide(L)'
;MLSLLLAQTGINDGNVFDVVNSIFARGDTLAHPEDLTTALRSMSIVWGTIFLVAGLVTMLNGYKCYKTVIIVTASAIGAFAGYALGKQLENQAAYIVAGCLSILMAVGCWPLMKYAVAVIGGMAGAFIGANTWASIAAVMKDTTRAEAMMQNYWIGALIGLLVCGMLSFIVFKFSVVMFTSFGGSTIAVFGAIALLLQVPLWQETVQSSLTAHPIVIPLLIAVPSVIGLIMQQQQNTANVKKPDK
;
A
#
# COMPACT_ATOMS: atom_id res chain seq x y z
N MET A 1 25.88 -24.83 15.25
CA MET A 1 24.69 -24.36 15.98
C MET A 1 23.85 -23.37 15.15
N LEU A 2 24.43 -22.33 14.52
CA LEU A 2 23.69 -21.42 13.63
C LEU A 2 23.15 -22.11 12.36
N SER A 3 23.89 -23.06 11.80
CA SER A 3 23.47 -23.89 10.65
C SER A 3 22.37 -24.91 10.99
N LEU A 4 22.28 -25.33 12.26
CA LEU A 4 21.25 -26.25 12.75
C LEU A 4 19.94 -25.50 13.09
N LEU A 5 20.07 -24.23 13.48
CA LEU A 5 18.95 -23.28 13.61
C LEU A 5 18.35 -22.88 12.25
N LEU A 6 19.16 -22.77 11.19
CA LEU A 6 18.70 -22.54 9.82
C LEU A 6 18.05 -23.79 9.19
N ALA A 7 18.44 -24.99 9.62
CA ALA A 7 17.82 -26.25 9.17
C ALA A 7 16.50 -26.56 9.90
N GLN A 8 16.29 -26.02 11.12
CA GLN A 8 15.06 -26.19 11.90
C GLN A 8 13.99 -25.14 11.63
N THR A 9 14.32 -24.03 10.96
CA THR A 9 13.29 -23.23 10.29
C THR A 9 12.82 -24.01 9.07
N GLY A 10 11.99 -25.03 9.32
CA GLY A 10 11.26 -25.79 8.31
C GLY A 10 10.44 -24.86 7.45
N ILE A 11 11.11 -24.23 6.48
CA ILE A 11 10.49 -23.82 5.23
C ILE A 11 10.14 -25.15 4.58
N ASN A 12 9.01 -25.73 4.99
CA ASN A 12 8.36 -26.77 4.21
C ASN A 12 8.32 -26.26 2.77
N ASP A 13 8.67 -27.10 1.80
CA ASP A 13 8.83 -26.78 0.36
C ASP A 13 7.60 -26.18 -0.35
N GLY A 14 6.58 -25.75 0.39
CA GLY A 14 5.60 -24.79 -0.09
C GLY A 14 6.30 -23.49 -0.46
N ASN A 15 6.46 -23.26 -1.76
CA ASN A 15 6.94 -22.00 -2.33
C ASN A 15 6.32 -20.83 -1.53
N VAL A 16 7.16 -19.93 -1.03
CA VAL A 16 6.73 -18.70 -0.35
C VAL A 16 5.66 -17.96 -1.16
N PHE A 17 5.77 -18.02 -2.49
CA PHE A 17 4.77 -17.49 -3.43
C PHE A 17 3.39 -18.13 -3.30
N ASP A 18 3.27 -19.43 -3.05
CA ASP A 18 1.97 -20.10 -2.88
C ASP A 18 1.34 -19.76 -1.52
N VAL A 19 2.17 -19.60 -0.47
CA VAL A 19 1.71 -19.11 0.84
C VAL A 19 1.21 -17.67 0.72
N VAL A 20 1.98 -16.79 0.10
CA VAL A 20 1.58 -15.39 -0.10
C VAL A 20 0.34 -15.30 -0.99
N ASN A 21 0.27 -16.07 -2.08
CA ASN A 21 -0.89 -16.08 -2.96
C ASN A 21 -2.16 -16.58 -2.26
N SER A 22 -2.06 -17.58 -1.38
CA SER A 22 -3.22 -18.05 -0.60
C SER A 22 -3.71 -17.02 0.43
N ILE A 23 -2.79 -16.24 1.02
CA ILE A 23 -3.13 -15.11 1.90
C ILE A 23 -3.81 -13.98 1.11
N PHE A 24 -3.26 -13.59 -0.05
CA PHE A 24 -3.84 -12.51 -0.87
C PHE A 24 -5.15 -12.88 -1.55
N ALA A 25 -5.31 -14.15 -1.96
CA ALA A 25 -6.58 -14.65 -2.52
C ALA A 25 -7.71 -14.61 -1.47
N ARG A 26 -7.36 -14.73 -0.18
CA ARG A 26 -8.27 -14.52 0.94
C ARG A 26 -8.23 -13.05 1.38
N GLY A 27 -8.59 -12.11 0.52
CA GLY A 27 -8.70 -10.70 0.89
C GLY A 27 -9.61 -10.44 2.11
N ASP A 28 -10.43 -11.42 2.47
CA ASP A 28 -11.30 -11.44 3.66
C ASP A 28 -10.59 -11.85 4.97
N THR A 29 -9.30 -12.20 4.94
CA THR A 29 -8.53 -12.58 6.15
C THR A 29 -8.40 -11.42 7.13
N LEU A 30 -8.55 -10.18 6.66
CA LEU A 30 -8.61 -9.00 7.53
C LEU A 30 -9.91 -8.91 8.35
N ALA A 31 -10.98 -9.60 7.93
CA ALA A 31 -12.24 -9.68 8.67
C ALA A 31 -12.23 -10.80 9.74
N HIS A 32 -11.27 -11.72 9.68
CA HIS A 32 -11.16 -12.91 10.55
C HIS A 32 -9.87 -12.84 11.40
N PRO A 33 -9.88 -12.14 12.55
CA PRO A 33 -8.67 -11.94 13.37
C PRO A 33 -8.01 -13.25 13.85
N GLU A 34 -8.78 -14.33 13.97
CA GLU A 34 -8.32 -15.68 14.33
C GLU A 34 -7.31 -16.26 13.33
N ASP A 35 -7.57 -16.11 12.03
CA ASP A 35 -6.66 -16.58 10.98
C ASP A 35 -5.35 -15.79 11.00
N LEU A 36 -5.44 -14.50 11.32
CA LEU A 36 -4.31 -13.60 11.42
C LEU A 36 -3.38 -14.06 12.57
N THR A 37 -3.92 -14.34 13.75
CA THR A 37 -3.13 -14.83 14.90
C THR A 37 -2.44 -16.17 14.61
N THR A 38 -3.11 -17.06 13.88
CA THR A 38 -2.55 -18.36 13.50
C THR A 38 -1.38 -18.19 12.52
N ALA A 39 -1.54 -17.33 11.51
CA ALA A 39 -0.47 -17.00 10.57
C ALA A 39 0.73 -16.36 11.26
N LEU A 40 0.49 -15.42 12.18
CA LEU A 40 1.54 -14.76 12.97
C LEU A 40 2.32 -15.74 13.87
N ARG A 41 1.65 -16.73 14.46
CA ARG A 41 2.30 -17.73 15.32
C ARG A 41 3.21 -18.68 14.55
N SER A 42 2.88 -18.97 13.28
CA SER A 42 3.73 -19.78 12.40
C SER A 42 5.00 -19.05 11.95
N MET A 43 5.08 -17.74 12.17
CA MET A 43 6.19 -16.92 11.73
C MET A 43 7.36 -16.97 12.73
N SER A 44 8.57 -17.23 12.22
CA SER A 44 9.80 -17.29 13.04
C SER A 44 10.10 -15.95 13.73
N ILE A 45 10.73 -15.98 14.93
CA ILE A 45 11.29 -14.81 15.64
C ILE A 45 12.00 -13.88 14.65
N VAL A 46 12.81 -14.47 13.76
CA VAL A 46 13.68 -13.75 12.84
C VAL A 46 12.86 -12.85 11.90
N TRP A 47 11.75 -13.37 11.35
CA TRP A 47 10.88 -12.61 10.47
C TRP A 47 10.12 -11.51 11.21
N GLY A 48 9.66 -11.78 12.44
CA GLY A 48 9.04 -10.77 13.30
C GLY A 48 9.97 -9.59 13.56
N THR A 49 11.24 -9.85 13.87
CA THR A 49 12.26 -8.80 14.04
C THR A 49 12.54 -8.04 12.75
N ILE A 50 12.66 -8.74 11.61
CA ILE A 50 12.86 -8.09 10.30
C ILE A 50 11.70 -7.16 9.97
N PHE A 51 10.45 -7.59 10.17
CA PHE A 51 9.27 -6.77 9.93
C PHE A 51 9.19 -5.58 10.88
N LEU A 52 9.48 -5.77 12.16
CA LEU A 52 9.55 -4.67 13.12
C LEU A 52 10.54 -3.59 12.65
N VAL A 53 11.79 -3.99 12.33
CA VAL A 53 12.85 -3.08 11.92
C VAL A 53 12.55 -2.45 10.57
N ALA A 54 12.12 -3.24 9.58
CA ALA A 54 11.77 -2.75 8.25
C ALA A 54 10.57 -1.78 8.30
N GLY A 55 9.55 -2.10 9.10
CA GLY A 55 8.39 -1.25 9.34
C GLY A 55 8.79 0.09 9.99
N LEU A 56 9.64 0.05 11.02
CA LEU A 56 10.17 1.27 11.65
C LEU A 56 11.01 2.11 10.68
N VAL A 57 11.91 1.48 9.91
CA VAL A 57 12.75 2.19 8.94
C VAL A 57 11.89 2.83 7.84
N THR A 58 10.89 2.12 7.32
CA THR A 58 9.98 2.67 6.30
C THR A 58 9.08 3.77 6.86
N MET A 59 8.62 3.63 8.11
CA MET A 59 7.84 4.66 8.82
C MET A 59 8.67 5.92 9.10
N LEU A 60 9.95 5.80 9.44
CA LEU A 60 10.79 6.96 9.74
C LEU A 60 11.37 7.62 8.48
N ASN A 61 11.59 6.86 7.41
CA ASN A 61 12.32 7.32 6.23
C ASN A 61 11.45 7.39 4.96
N GLY A 62 10.13 7.53 5.12
CA GLY A 62 9.14 7.45 4.03
C GLY A 62 9.45 8.34 2.83
N TYR A 63 9.93 9.57 3.05
CA TYR A 63 10.26 10.50 1.97
C TYR A 63 11.41 10.03 1.06
N LYS A 64 12.39 9.29 1.59
CA LYS A 64 13.48 8.72 0.79
C LYS A 64 13.11 7.34 0.24
N CYS A 65 12.35 6.58 1.01
CA CYS A 65 12.00 5.21 0.68
C CYS A 65 10.88 5.10 -0.36
N TYR A 66 10.09 6.14 -0.65
CA TYR A 66 8.93 5.98 -1.55
C TYR A 66 9.30 5.41 -2.93
N LYS A 67 10.42 5.87 -3.53
CA LYS A 67 10.86 5.37 -4.83
C LYS A 67 11.18 3.88 -4.75
N THR A 68 11.92 3.48 -3.73
CA THR A 68 12.27 2.09 -3.49
C THR A 68 11.04 1.24 -3.25
N VAL A 69 10.09 1.72 -2.43
CA VAL A 69 8.84 1.01 -2.14
C VAL A 69 8.05 0.77 -3.42
N ILE A 70 7.87 1.79 -4.27
CA ILE A 70 7.12 1.62 -5.52
C ILE A 70 7.83 0.65 -6.46
N ILE A 71 9.15 0.73 -6.58
CA ILE A 71 9.93 -0.20 -7.41
C ILE A 71 9.81 -1.65 -6.89
N VAL A 72 9.88 -1.84 -5.57
CA VAL A 72 9.74 -3.16 -4.93
C VAL A 72 8.32 -3.70 -5.07
N THR A 73 7.29 -2.88 -4.92
CA THR A 73 5.90 -3.30 -5.13
C THR A 73 5.65 -3.64 -6.60
N ALA A 74 6.14 -2.82 -7.54
CA ALA A 74 6.02 -3.10 -8.96
C ALA A 74 6.77 -4.37 -9.36
N SER A 75 7.96 -4.60 -8.80
CA SER A 75 8.71 -5.84 -9.03
C SER A 75 7.99 -7.05 -8.45
N ALA A 76 7.41 -6.94 -7.24
CA ALA A 76 6.61 -7.99 -6.64
C ALA A 76 5.38 -8.33 -7.50
N ILE A 77 4.61 -7.32 -7.93
CA ILE A 77 3.46 -7.52 -8.83
C ILE A 77 3.90 -8.17 -10.14
N GLY A 78 5.02 -7.72 -10.72
CA GLY A 78 5.59 -8.34 -11.93
C GLY A 78 6.04 -9.79 -11.71
N ALA A 79 6.60 -10.11 -10.54
CA ALA A 79 6.97 -11.48 -10.19
C ALA A 79 5.73 -12.38 -10.03
N PHE A 80 4.68 -11.90 -9.36
CA PHE A 80 3.41 -12.64 -9.22
C PHE A 80 2.73 -12.85 -10.57
N ALA A 81 2.60 -11.81 -11.37
CA ALA A 81 2.02 -11.89 -12.71
C ALA A 81 2.85 -12.82 -13.62
N GLY A 82 4.17 -12.74 -13.56
CA GLY A 82 5.07 -13.58 -14.36
C GLY A 82 5.06 -15.04 -13.92
N TYR A 83 4.92 -15.31 -12.63
CA TYR A 83 4.73 -16.67 -12.12
C TYR A 83 3.38 -17.26 -12.55
N ALA A 84 2.30 -16.46 -12.49
CA ALA A 84 0.97 -16.88 -12.94
C ALA A 84 0.94 -17.20 -14.45
N LEU A 85 1.59 -16.37 -15.27
CA LEU A 85 1.75 -16.63 -16.71
C LEU A 85 2.68 -17.81 -16.97
N GLY A 86 3.76 -17.93 -16.21
CA GLY A 86 4.73 -19.01 -16.32
C GLY A 86 4.14 -20.40 -16.04
N LYS A 87 3.17 -20.49 -15.11
CA LYS A 87 2.42 -21.73 -14.87
C LYS A 87 1.62 -22.21 -16.09
N GLN A 88 1.26 -21.33 -17.02
CA GLN A 88 0.52 -21.69 -18.24
C GLN A 88 1.43 -22.22 -19.37
N LEU A 89 2.75 -22.02 -19.29
CA LEU A 89 3.73 -22.23 -20.38
C LEU A 89 4.71 -23.39 -20.12
N GLU A 90 4.28 -24.44 -19.41
CA GLU A 90 5.10 -25.53 -18.84
C GLU A 90 5.86 -25.13 -17.55
N ASN A 91 5.66 -25.94 -16.51
CA ASN A 91 6.08 -25.69 -15.12
C ASN A 91 7.57 -25.34 -14.93
N GLN A 92 8.45 -25.70 -15.86
CA GLN A 92 9.89 -25.48 -15.74
C GLN A 92 10.31 -24.03 -16.03
N ALA A 93 9.54 -23.27 -16.80
CA ALA A 93 9.90 -21.89 -17.17
C ALA A 93 9.37 -20.81 -16.20
N ALA A 94 8.57 -21.18 -15.20
CA ALA A 94 7.82 -20.22 -14.38
C ALA A 94 8.70 -19.21 -13.63
N TYR A 95 9.85 -19.65 -13.12
CA TYR A 95 10.78 -18.78 -12.39
C TYR A 95 11.51 -17.78 -13.30
N ILE A 96 11.86 -18.19 -14.52
CA ILE A 96 12.56 -17.33 -15.48
C ILE A 96 11.61 -16.23 -15.96
N VAL A 97 10.36 -16.59 -16.28
CA VAL A 97 9.32 -15.64 -16.71
C VAL A 97 8.98 -14.66 -15.59
N ALA A 98 8.85 -15.14 -14.34
CA ALA A 98 8.65 -14.29 -13.17
C ALA A 98 9.80 -13.26 -13.00
N GLY A 99 11.05 -13.72 -13.11
CA GLY A 99 12.23 -12.85 -13.04
C GLY A 99 12.22 -11.77 -14.13
N CYS A 100 12.02 -12.16 -15.39
CA CYS A 100 12.01 -11.23 -16.51
C CYS A 100 10.89 -10.19 -16.39
N LEU A 101 9.67 -10.62 -16.05
CA LEU A 101 8.52 -9.72 -15.93
C LEU A 101 8.65 -8.77 -14.73
N SER A 102 9.25 -9.22 -13.62
CA SER A 102 9.51 -8.36 -12.45
C SER A 102 10.43 -7.20 -12.79
N ILE A 103 11.49 -7.44 -13.58
CA ILE A 103 12.44 -6.40 -14.00
C ILE A 103 11.77 -5.46 -15.00
N LEU A 104 11.03 -5.99 -15.97
CA LEU A 104 10.34 -5.19 -16.97
C LEU A 104 9.34 -4.24 -16.31
N MET A 105 8.53 -4.73 -15.36
CA MET A 105 7.61 -3.90 -14.58
C MET A 105 8.33 -2.89 -13.70
N ALA A 106 9.44 -3.26 -13.06
CA ALA A 106 10.22 -2.33 -12.25
C ALA A 106 10.77 -1.14 -13.06
N VAL A 107 11.30 -1.40 -14.26
CA VAL A 107 11.82 -0.35 -15.16
C VAL A 107 10.68 0.49 -15.74
N GLY A 108 9.59 -0.14 -16.16
CA GLY A 108 8.41 0.55 -16.70
C GLY A 108 7.71 1.44 -15.68
N CYS A 109 7.80 1.12 -14.38
CA CYS A 109 7.16 1.89 -13.32
C CYS A 109 7.74 3.30 -13.16
N TRP A 110 9.02 3.50 -13.50
CA TRP A 110 9.70 4.78 -13.35
C TRP A 110 9.01 5.95 -14.09
N PRO A 111 8.76 5.85 -15.42
CA PRO A 111 7.98 6.88 -16.11
C PRO A 111 6.50 6.83 -15.73
N LEU A 112 5.94 5.64 -15.50
CA LEU A 112 4.50 5.46 -15.33
C LEU A 112 3.94 6.18 -14.09
N MET A 113 4.74 6.32 -13.02
CA MET A 113 4.32 7.02 -11.79
C MET A 113 3.77 8.42 -12.03
N LYS A 114 4.39 9.22 -12.92
CA LYS A 114 3.94 10.60 -13.15
C LYS A 114 2.66 10.66 -13.98
N TYR A 115 2.51 9.74 -14.94
CA TYR A 115 1.38 9.72 -15.85
C TYR A 115 0.14 9.07 -15.23
N ALA A 116 0.30 7.96 -14.51
CA ALA A 116 -0.81 7.22 -13.91
C ALA A 116 -1.63 8.11 -12.96
N VAL A 117 -0.96 8.89 -12.14
CA VAL A 117 -1.61 9.75 -11.14
C VAL A 117 -2.35 10.92 -11.78
N ALA A 118 -1.77 11.49 -12.85
CA ALA A 118 -2.42 12.53 -13.63
C ALA A 118 -3.66 12.01 -14.36
N VAL A 119 -3.58 10.81 -14.93
CA VAL A 119 -4.69 10.16 -15.64
C VAL A 119 -5.81 9.79 -14.67
N ILE A 120 -5.51 9.10 -13.56
CA ILE A 120 -6.54 8.69 -12.57
C ILE A 120 -7.17 9.92 -11.92
N GLY A 121 -6.36 10.91 -11.52
CA GLY A 121 -6.87 12.16 -10.94
C GLY A 121 -7.70 12.97 -11.94
N GLY A 122 -7.27 13.04 -13.20
CA GLY A 122 -8.03 13.68 -14.26
C GLY A 122 -9.34 12.97 -14.58
N MET A 123 -9.35 11.64 -14.61
CA MET A 123 -10.57 10.85 -14.80
C MET A 123 -11.56 11.03 -13.64
N ALA A 124 -11.09 10.96 -12.39
CA ALA A 124 -11.93 11.26 -11.23
C ALA A 124 -12.48 12.69 -11.28
N GLY A 125 -11.64 13.65 -11.67
CA GLY A 125 -12.03 15.04 -11.92
C GLY A 125 -13.09 15.21 -13.00
N ALA A 126 -12.97 14.50 -14.12
CA ALA A 126 -13.97 14.53 -15.19
C ALA A 126 -15.33 14.02 -14.70
N PHE A 127 -15.34 12.92 -13.93
CA PHE A 127 -16.58 12.41 -13.34
C PHE A 127 -17.20 13.40 -12.36
N ILE A 128 -16.41 13.96 -11.43
CA ILE A 128 -16.91 14.94 -10.47
C ILE A 128 -17.40 16.19 -11.20
N GLY A 129 -16.61 16.73 -12.14
CA GLY A 129 -16.95 17.92 -12.92
C GLY A 129 -18.24 17.74 -13.73
N ALA A 130 -18.43 16.59 -14.37
CA ALA A 130 -19.66 16.27 -15.08
C ALA A 130 -20.87 16.20 -14.13
N ASN A 131 -20.74 15.53 -12.99
CA ASN A 131 -21.81 15.42 -12.00
C ASN A 131 -22.15 16.78 -11.37
N THR A 132 -21.15 17.60 -11.05
CA THR A 132 -21.35 18.95 -10.52
C THR A 132 -22.05 19.84 -11.54
N TRP A 133 -21.64 19.79 -12.82
CA TRP A 133 -22.29 20.56 -13.88
C TRP A 133 -23.75 20.16 -14.08
N ALA A 134 -24.05 18.86 -14.08
CA ALA A 134 -25.41 18.34 -14.14
C ALA A 134 -26.26 18.77 -12.94
N SER A 135 -25.67 18.76 -11.73
CA SER A 135 -26.35 19.16 -10.49
C SER A 135 -26.69 20.65 -10.49
N ILE A 136 -25.76 21.50 -10.96
CA ILE A 136 -25.98 22.94 -11.09
C ILE A 136 -27.07 23.26 -12.13
N ALA A 137 -27.05 22.58 -13.27
CA ALA A 137 -28.09 22.74 -14.30
C ALA A 137 -29.48 22.34 -13.79
N ALA A 138 -29.57 21.29 -12.95
CA ALA A 138 -30.82 20.85 -12.36
C ALA A 138 -31.42 21.84 -11.35
N VAL A 139 -30.58 22.62 -10.66
CA VAL A 139 -31.00 23.66 -9.69
C VAL A 139 -31.44 24.95 -10.40
N MET A 140 -30.84 25.30 -11.55
CA MET A 140 -31.19 26.48 -12.35
C MET A 140 -32.39 26.27 -13.29
N LYS A 141 -33.46 25.64 -12.78
CA LYS A 141 -34.66 25.25 -13.55
C LYS A 141 -35.45 26.40 -14.19
N ASP A 142 -35.15 27.67 -13.88
CA ASP A 142 -36.04 28.81 -14.15
C ASP A 142 -35.56 29.75 -15.27
N THR A 143 -34.72 29.29 -16.21
CA THR A 143 -34.26 30.15 -17.31
C THR A 143 -33.99 29.35 -18.57
N THR A 144 -34.36 29.90 -19.73
CA THR A 144 -34.05 29.44 -21.11
C THR A 144 -32.57 29.08 -21.34
N ARG A 145 -31.69 29.44 -20.40
CA ARG A 145 -30.27 29.07 -20.35
C ARG A 145 -29.99 27.62 -19.90
N ALA A 146 -30.93 26.94 -19.26
CA ALA A 146 -30.73 25.58 -18.74
C ALA A 146 -30.57 24.55 -19.88
N GLU A 147 -31.33 24.68 -20.97
CA GLU A 147 -31.22 23.80 -22.14
C GLU A 147 -29.85 23.94 -22.84
N ALA A 148 -29.35 25.18 -22.95
CA ALA A 148 -28.01 25.46 -23.48
C ALA A 148 -26.91 24.91 -22.57
N MET A 149 -27.13 24.85 -21.25
CA MET A 149 -26.17 24.24 -20.32
C MET A 149 -26.15 22.71 -20.37
N MET A 150 -27.30 22.06 -20.59
CA MET A 150 -27.36 20.60 -20.76
C MET A 150 -26.55 20.12 -21.98
N GLN A 151 -26.57 20.88 -23.07
CA GLN A 151 -25.73 20.58 -24.25
C GLN A 151 -24.22 20.72 -23.96
N ASN A 152 -23.85 21.51 -22.95
CA ASN A 152 -22.47 21.83 -22.61
C ASN A 152 -21.88 21.00 -21.45
N TYR A 153 -22.43 19.81 -21.15
CA TYR A 153 -21.93 18.94 -20.07
C TYR A 153 -20.45 18.56 -20.23
N TRP A 154 -19.97 18.46 -21.48
CA TRP A 154 -18.58 18.16 -21.80
C TRP A 154 -17.60 19.23 -21.28
N ILE A 155 -18.04 20.48 -21.17
CA ILE A 155 -17.23 21.59 -20.63
C ILE A 155 -16.98 21.37 -19.13
N GLY A 156 -18.00 20.97 -18.38
CA GLY A 156 -17.87 20.63 -16.96
C GLY A 156 -16.91 19.46 -16.73
N ALA A 157 -16.98 18.43 -17.58
CA ALA A 157 -16.04 17.31 -17.55
C ALA A 157 -14.60 17.76 -17.87
N LEU A 158 -14.39 18.63 -18.85
CA LEU A 158 -13.07 19.11 -19.26
C LEU A 158 -12.44 20.00 -18.18
N ILE A 159 -13.22 20.92 -17.59
CA ILE A 159 -12.77 21.76 -16.47
C ILE A 159 -12.42 20.88 -15.27
N GLY A 160 -13.28 19.91 -14.92
CA GLY A 160 -13.03 18.96 -13.84
C GLY A 160 -11.76 18.14 -14.06
N LEU A 161 -11.53 17.67 -15.29
CA LEU A 161 -10.33 16.95 -15.68
C LEU A 161 -9.06 17.79 -15.50
N LEU A 162 -9.08 19.04 -15.95
CA LEU A 162 -7.91 19.92 -15.89
C LEU A 162 -7.60 20.32 -14.44
N VAL A 163 -8.61 20.78 -13.69
CA VAL A 163 -8.45 21.20 -12.29
C VAL A 163 -8.02 20.03 -11.41
N CYS A 164 -8.70 18.89 -11.49
CA CYS A 164 -8.36 17.73 -10.66
C CYS A 164 -7.06 17.06 -11.12
N GLY A 165 -6.77 17.06 -12.43
CA GLY A 165 -5.50 16.57 -12.97
C GLY A 165 -4.31 17.36 -12.42
N MET A 166 -4.39 18.69 -12.36
CA MET A 166 -3.37 19.53 -11.72
C MET A 166 -3.31 19.29 -10.21
N LEU A 167 -4.46 19.21 -9.53
CA LEU A 167 -4.54 18.96 -8.09
C LEU A 167 -3.93 17.60 -7.71
N SER A 168 -4.09 16.58 -8.56
CA SER A 168 -3.56 15.24 -8.36
C SER A 168 -2.05 15.24 -8.17
N PHE A 169 -1.30 16.11 -8.87
CA PHE A 169 0.15 16.23 -8.67
C PHE A 169 0.54 16.70 -7.27
N ILE A 170 -0.27 17.57 -6.66
CA ILE A 170 -0.05 18.08 -5.29
C ILE A 170 -0.38 16.97 -4.29
N VAL A 171 -1.55 16.35 -4.45
CA VAL A 171 -2.03 15.28 -3.56
C VAL A 171 -1.15 14.04 -3.67
N PHE A 172 -0.52 13.78 -4.81
CA PHE A 172 0.33 12.61 -5.03
C PHE A 172 1.42 12.48 -3.98
N LYS A 173 2.20 13.54 -3.76
CA LYS A 173 3.29 13.51 -2.78
C LYS A 173 2.76 13.26 -1.37
N PHE A 174 1.63 13.89 -1.03
CA PHE A 174 0.99 13.71 0.27
C PHE A 174 0.46 12.27 0.45
N SER A 175 -0.24 11.75 -0.55
CA SER A 175 -0.81 10.40 -0.55
C SER A 175 0.26 9.32 -0.45
N VAL A 176 1.36 9.45 -1.19
CA VAL A 176 2.49 8.51 -1.11
C VAL A 176 3.12 8.50 0.28
N VAL A 177 3.28 9.67 0.89
CA VAL A 177 3.81 9.79 2.26
C VAL A 177 2.86 9.17 3.28
N MET A 178 1.55 9.42 3.15
CA MET A 178 0.53 8.83 4.01
C MET A 178 0.49 7.30 3.86
N PHE A 179 0.52 6.79 2.64
CA PHE A 179 0.49 5.35 2.36
C PHE A 179 1.74 4.64 2.88
N THR A 180 2.93 5.21 2.70
CA THR A 180 4.17 4.63 3.21
C THR A 180 4.25 4.66 4.74
N SER A 181 3.78 5.73 5.37
CA SER A 181 3.67 5.80 6.84
C SER A 181 2.67 4.78 7.38
N PHE A 182 1.49 4.69 6.76
CA PHE A 182 0.46 3.73 7.15
C PHE A 182 0.94 2.28 6.96
N GLY A 183 1.49 1.96 5.79
CA GLY A 183 2.04 0.64 5.50
C GLY A 183 3.22 0.26 6.40
N GLY A 184 4.16 1.19 6.64
CA GLY A 184 5.29 0.98 7.56
C GLY A 184 4.82 0.71 9.00
N SER A 185 3.81 1.47 9.45
CA SER A 185 3.16 1.25 10.73
C SER A 185 2.49 -0.13 10.82
N THR A 186 1.73 -0.54 9.80
CA THR A 186 1.11 -1.87 9.73
C THR A 186 2.15 -2.98 9.84
N ILE A 187 3.23 -2.90 9.08
CA ILE A 187 4.32 -3.89 9.11
C ILE A 187 5.01 -3.90 10.48
N ALA A 188 5.28 -2.73 11.07
CA ALA A 188 5.89 -2.63 12.39
C ALA A 188 5.00 -3.22 13.49
N VAL A 189 3.70 -2.92 13.47
CA VAL A 189 2.72 -3.44 14.44
C VAL A 189 2.59 -4.95 14.30
N PHE A 190 2.51 -5.49 13.08
CA PHE A 190 2.50 -6.95 12.90
C PHE A 190 3.80 -7.61 13.36
N GLY A 191 4.96 -7.01 13.08
CA GLY A 191 6.24 -7.48 13.61
C GLY A 191 6.28 -7.47 15.15
N ALA A 192 5.75 -6.41 15.77
CA ALA A 192 5.66 -6.30 17.22
C ALA A 192 4.74 -7.36 17.84
N ILE A 193 3.54 -7.56 17.26
CA ILE A 193 2.59 -8.58 17.72
C ILE A 193 3.19 -9.97 17.52
N ALA A 194 3.89 -10.24 16.41
CA ALA A 194 4.58 -11.51 16.17
C ALA A 194 5.58 -11.83 17.30
N LEU A 195 6.40 -10.85 17.68
CA LEU A 195 7.39 -11.00 18.75
C LEU A 195 6.73 -11.17 20.13
N LEU A 196 5.66 -10.42 20.39
CA LEU A 196 4.88 -10.53 21.63
C LEU A 196 4.25 -11.92 21.80
N LEU A 197 3.70 -12.49 20.72
CA LEU A 197 3.08 -13.82 20.72
C LEU A 197 4.09 -14.96 20.92
N GLN A 198 5.38 -14.72 20.67
CA GLN A 198 6.43 -15.71 20.90
C GLN A 198 6.86 -15.79 22.38
N VAL A 199 6.48 -14.82 23.21
CA VAL A 199 6.73 -14.84 24.66
C VAL A 199 5.58 -15.56 25.37
N PRO A 200 5.80 -16.75 25.97
CA PRO A 200 4.72 -17.56 26.56
C PRO A 200 3.90 -16.80 27.61
N LEU A 201 4.57 -15.92 28.37
CA LEU A 201 3.96 -15.11 29.43
C LEU A 201 2.91 -14.10 28.89
N TRP A 202 3.03 -13.63 27.66
CA TRP A 202 2.20 -12.55 27.10
C TRP A 202 1.21 -13.06 26.05
N GLN A 203 1.39 -14.29 25.58
CA GLN A 203 0.66 -14.87 24.47
C GLN A 203 -0.87 -14.86 24.72
N GLU A 204 -1.33 -15.38 25.86
CA GLU A 204 -2.76 -15.46 26.18
C GLU A 204 -3.42 -14.09 26.33
N THR A 205 -2.73 -13.15 27.01
CA THR A 205 -3.21 -11.79 27.22
C THR A 205 -3.37 -11.04 25.90
N VAL A 206 -2.38 -11.14 25.02
CA VAL A 206 -2.38 -10.48 23.70
C VAL A 206 -3.46 -11.09 22.82
N GLN A 207 -3.58 -12.42 22.79
CA GLN A 207 -4.59 -13.11 21.99
C GLN A 207 -6.01 -12.75 22.45
N SER A 208 -6.27 -12.82 23.77
CA SER A 208 -7.57 -12.44 24.35
C SER A 208 -7.94 -10.99 24.02
N SER A 209 -6.99 -10.07 24.17
CA SER A 209 -7.21 -8.64 23.88
C SER A 209 -7.50 -8.37 22.40
N LEU A 210 -6.79 -9.05 21.49
CA LEU A 210 -7.01 -8.93 20.04
C LEU A 210 -8.37 -9.45 19.62
N THR A 211 -8.82 -10.57 20.21
CA THR A 211 -10.14 -11.16 19.89
C THR A 211 -11.31 -10.42 20.53
N ALA A 212 -11.11 -9.83 21.71
CA ALA A 212 -12.17 -9.12 22.43
C ALA A 212 -12.56 -7.80 21.73
N HIS A 213 -11.60 -7.13 21.11
CA HIS A 213 -11.80 -5.78 20.55
C HIS A 213 -11.15 -5.63 19.18
N PRO A 214 -11.88 -5.87 18.06
CA PRO A 214 -11.32 -5.77 16.71
C PRO A 214 -10.81 -4.36 16.35
N ILE A 215 -11.27 -3.33 17.07
CA ILE A 215 -10.83 -1.94 16.88
C ILE A 215 -9.41 -1.66 17.39
N VAL A 216 -8.84 -2.55 18.20
CA VAL A 216 -7.50 -2.38 18.78
C VAL A 216 -6.42 -2.41 17.68
N ILE A 217 -6.56 -3.26 16.66
CA ILE A 217 -5.56 -3.37 15.58
C ILE A 217 -5.49 -2.08 14.75
N PRO A 218 -6.61 -1.53 14.21
CA PRO A 218 -6.57 -0.24 13.51
C PRO A 218 -6.03 0.88 14.39
N LEU A 219 -6.35 0.89 15.68
CA LEU A 219 -5.88 1.92 16.61
C LEU A 219 -4.36 1.82 16.85
N LEU A 220 -3.84 0.61 17.03
CA LEU A 220 -2.40 0.34 17.16
C LEU A 220 -1.62 0.70 15.90
N ILE A 221 -2.24 0.68 14.72
CA ILE A 221 -1.61 1.10 13.45
C ILE A 221 -1.73 2.62 13.28
N ALA A 222 -2.88 3.20 13.62
CA ALA A 222 -3.15 4.62 13.43
C ALA A 222 -2.23 5.50 14.28
N VAL A 223 -2.01 5.16 15.55
CA VAL A 223 -1.17 5.95 16.47
C VAL A 223 0.28 6.10 15.95
N PRO A 224 1.04 5.02 15.67
CA PRO A 224 2.38 5.13 15.11
C PRO A 224 2.40 5.76 13.71
N SER A 225 1.35 5.58 12.90
CA SER A 225 1.25 6.24 11.60
C SER A 225 1.14 7.77 11.75
N VAL A 226 0.32 8.27 12.67
CA VAL A 226 0.21 9.72 12.95
C VAL A 226 1.51 10.28 13.50
N ILE A 227 2.18 9.56 14.42
CA ILE A 227 3.49 9.96 14.95
C ILE A 227 4.52 10.03 13.81
N GLY A 228 4.58 9.01 12.96
CA GLY A 228 5.46 8.96 11.80
C GLY A 228 5.22 10.13 10.84
N LEU A 229 3.96 10.46 10.57
CA LEU A 229 3.59 11.62 9.74
C LEU A 229 4.08 12.95 10.33
N ILE A 230 3.90 13.17 11.64
CA ILE A 230 4.35 14.40 12.31
C ILE A 230 5.88 14.52 12.24
N MET A 231 6.60 13.44 12.54
CA MET A 231 8.07 13.43 12.49
C MET A 231 8.59 13.70 11.07
N GLN A 232 7.97 13.12 10.05
CA GLN A 232 8.36 13.34 8.66
C GLN A 232 8.11 14.79 8.21
N GLN A 233 7.01 15.42 8.63
CA GLN A 233 6.75 16.83 8.33
C GLN A 233 7.80 17.76 8.96
N GLN A 234 8.21 17.48 10.20
CA GLN A 234 9.28 18.24 10.86
C GLN A 234 10.63 18.09 10.15
N GLN A 235 10.99 16.90 9.70
CA GLN A 235 12.23 16.68 8.95
C GLN A 235 12.22 17.37 7.58
N ASN A 236 11.07 17.38 6.90
CA ASN A 236 10.96 18.00 5.58
C ASN A 236 11.12 19.53 5.67
N THR A 237 10.53 20.17 6.68
CA THR A 237 10.69 21.61 6.93
C THR A 237 12.12 21.98 7.36
N ALA A 238 12.81 21.12 8.10
CA ALA A 238 14.20 21.34 8.49
C ALA A 238 15.17 21.32 7.30
N ASN A 239 14.94 20.45 6.30
CA ASN A 239 15.78 20.39 5.11
C ASN A 239 15.64 21.61 4.20
N VAL A 240 14.45 22.24 4.14
CA VAL A 240 14.23 23.47 3.35
C VAL A 240 15.04 24.65 3.88
N LYS A 241 15.41 24.66 5.17
CA LYS A 241 16.16 25.76 5.80
C LYS A 241 17.68 25.69 5.63
N LYS A 242 18.24 24.62 5.06
CA LYS A 242 19.69 24.58 4.80
C LYS A 242 19.97 25.37 3.51
N PRO A 243 20.58 26.56 3.58
CA PRO A 243 20.97 27.28 2.37
C PRO A 243 22.00 26.44 1.61
N ASP A 244 21.81 26.28 0.30
CA ASP A 244 22.78 25.62 -0.57
C ASP A 244 24.15 26.30 -0.38
N LYS A 245 25.11 25.52 0.10
CA LYS A 245 26.52 25.91 0.24
C LYS A 245 27.32 25.29 -0.88
#